data_AF-A0A920PMX8-F1
#
_entry.id   AF-A0A920PMX8-F1
#
_cell.length_a   1.000
_cell.length_b   1.000
_cell.length_c   1.000
_cell.angle_alpha   90.00
_cell.angle_beta   90.00
_cell.angle_gamma   90.00
#
_symmetry.space_group_name_H-M   'P 1'
#
loop_
_entity.id
_entity.type
_entity.pdbx_description
1 polymer ?
#
loop_
_entity_poly.entity_id
_entity_poly.type
_entity_poly.pdbx_seq_one_letter_code
_entity_poly.pdbx_strand_id
1 'polypeptide(L)'
;MGRSDFLPGTLTRFVIEGYREKCLTRTVIGPKAKRPLELDIPIYITGMSFGALSYEAKTALARGATMAGTATCSGEGGMIPDERRYSSKWLYQNIQSRYGFNPNHLRLADACEFLLVKAARSG
;
A
#
# COMPACT_ATOMS: atom_id res chain seq x y z
N MET A 1 22.89 -1.32 13.69
CA MET A 1 21.60 -0.88 14.26
C MET A 1 21.53 0.63 14.08
N GLY A 2 20.81 1.10 13.06
CA GLY A 2 20.75 2.52 12.73
C GLY A 2 19.84 3.24 13.71
N ARG A 3 20.41 4.14 14.52
CA ARG A 3 19.65 4.97 15.45
C ARG A 3 19.07 6.14 14.65
N SER A 4 17.76 6.13 14.44
CA SER A 4 17.05 7.26 13.86
C SER A 4 16.60 8.16 15.00
N ASP A 5 17.40 9.16 15.33
CA ASP A 5 17.03 10.17 16.32
C ASP A 5 16.20 11.27 15.63
N PHE A 6 14.94 11.42 16.05
CA PHE A 6 14.08 12.51 15.58
C PHE A 6 14.36 13.76 16.42
N LEU A 7 14.64 14.89 15.77
CA LEU A 7 14.78 16.18 16.46
C LEU A 7 13.39 16.68 16.89
N PRO A 8 13.16 16.92 18.20
CA PRO A 8 11.89 17.49 18.66
C PRO A 8 11.75 18.93 18.17
N GLY A 9 10.60 19.25 17.54
CA GLY A 9 10.35 20.55 16.91
C GLY A 9 9.92 21.69 17.83
N THR A 10 10.03 21.56 19.16
CA THR A 10 9.46 22.53 20.11
C THR A 10 10.54 23.36 20.81
N LEU A 11 10.58 24.66 20.51
CA LEU A 11 11.35 25.66 21.26
C LEU A 11 10.49 26.79 21.84
N THR A 12 9.37 27.17 21.20
CA THR A 12 8.50 28.28 21.66
C THR A 12 7.00 28.07 21.44
N ARG A 13 6.58 27.03 20.70
CA ARG A 13 5.17 26.76 20.35
C ARG A 13 4.96 25.28 20.00
N PHE A 14 3.71 24.80 20.05
CA PHE A 14 3.32 23.48 19.55
C PHE A 14 3.56 23.35 18.03
N VAL A 15 4.05 22.19 17.58
CA VAL A 15 4.40 21.91 16.18
C VAL A 15 3.19 21.95 15.25
N ILE A 16 2.02 21.53 15.75
CA ILE A 16 0.74 21.65 15.06
C ILE A 16 -0.26 22.17 16.07
N GLU A 17 -0.83 23.34 15.82
CA GLU A 17 -1.97 23.84 16.58
C GLU A 17 -3.26 23.42 15.90
N GLY A 18 -3.98 22.45 16.48
CA GLY A 18 -5.14 21.82 15.85
C GLY A 18 -6.30 22.74 15.47
N TYR A 19 -6.35 23.98 16.00
CA TYR A 19 -7.34 24.99 15.58
C TYR A 19 -6.87 25.89 14.43
N ARG A 20 -5.55 25.96 14.20
CA ARG A 20 -4.93 26.86 13.22
C ARG A 20 -4.43 26.12 11.98
N GLU A 21 -3.98 24.87 12.16
CA GLU A 21 -3.33 24.07 11.14
C GLU A 21 -3.81 22.62 11.22
N LYS A 22 -4.17 22.04 10.06
CA LYS A 22 -4.58 20.63 9.99
C LYS A 22 -3.38 19.74 9.66
N CYS A 23 -3.23 18.64 10.39
CA CYS A 23 -2.30 17.58 10.01
C CYS A 23 -2.88 16.83 8.81
N LEU A 24 -2.33 17.05 7.62
CA LEU A 24 -2.74 16.34 6.41
C LEU A 24 -1.90 15.07 6.27
N THR A 25 -2.56 13.91 6.34
CA THR A 25 -1.95 12.59 6.15
C THR A 25 -2.04 12.10 4.71
N ARG A 26 -2.72 12.85 3.84
CA ARG A 26 -2.89 12.52 2.43
C ARG A 26 -1.53 12.32 1.80
N THR A 27 -1.38 11.18 1.14
CA THR A 27 -0.14 10.75 0.52
C THR A 27 -0.37 10.50 -0.96
N VAL A 28 0.47 11.12 -1.81
CA VAL A 28 0.39 10.97 -3.27
C VAL A 28 1.65 10.25 -3.74
N ILE A 29 1.48 9.04 -4.28
CA ILE A 29 2.56 8.26 -4.86
C ILE A 29 2.57 8.51 -6.37
N GLY A 30 3.77 8.86 -6.89
CA GLY A 30 3.96 9.19 -8.30
C GLY A 30 3.24 10.49 -8.72
N PRO A 31 3.52 11.65 -8.09
CA PRO A 31 2.81 12.91 -8.37
C PRO A 31 2.94 13.41 -9.82
N LYS A 32 3.95 12.93 -10.56
CA LYS A 32 4.17 13.24 -11.99
C LYS A 32 3.63 12.17 -12.94
N ALA A 33 3.03 11.08 -12.41
CA ALA A 33 2.43 10.05 -13.23
C ALA A 33 1.11 10.54 -13.84
N LYS A 34 0.71 9.97 -14.99
CA LYS A 34 -0.58 10.29 -15.61
C LYS A 34 -1.78 9.95 -14.71
N ARG A 35 -1.61 8.94 -13.85
CA ARG A 35 -2.59 8.49 -12.86
C ARG A 35 -1.87 8.31 -11.52
N PRO A 36 -1.74 9.39 -10.72
CA PRO A 36 -1.10 9.28 -9.41
C PRO A 36 -1.95 8.45 -8.45
N LEU A 37 -1.30 7.72 -7.56
CA LEU A 37 -1.99 6.95 -6.52
C LEU A 37 -2.13 7.82 -5.27
N GLU A 38 -3.35 8.29 -5.03
CA GLU A 38 -3.68 9.10 -3.85
C GLU A 38 -4.25 8.24 -2.72
N LEU A 39 -3.74 8.40 -1.51
CA LEU A 39 -4.18 7.74 -0.28
C LEU A 39 -4.51 8.80 0.77
N ASP A 40 -5.47 8.53 1.64
CA ASP A 40 -5.85 9.45 2.72
C ASP A 40 -4.85 9.42 3.89
N ILE A 41 -4.10 8.31 4.00
CA ILE A 41 -3.10 8.07 5.04
C ILE A 41 -1.78 7.53 4.45
N PRO A 42 -0.62 7.72 5.12
CA PRO A 42 0.69 7.30 4.63
C PRO A 42 0.99 5.81 4.92
N ILE A 43 -0.04 4.97 4.99
CA ILE A 43 0.08 3.54 5.33
C ILE A 43 -0.82 2.78 4.38
N TYR A 44 -0.32 1.73 3.74
CA TYR A 44 -1.12 0.79 2.95
C TYR A 44 -0.78 -0.66 3.33
N ILE A 45 -1.66 -1.60 2.98
CA ILE A 45 -1.47 -3.02 3.32
C ILE A 45 -0.59 -3.67 2.26
N THR A 46 0.64 -4.02 2.66
CA THR A 46 1.63 -4.66 1.77
C THR A 46 1.21 -6.05 1.31
N GLY A 47 1.80 -6.50 0.20
CA GLY A 47 1.41 -7.73 -0.47
C GLY A 47 1.85 -8.99 0.25
N MET A 48 0.88 -9.80 0.67
CA MET A 48 1.06 -11.20 1.01
C MET A 48 0.33 -12.06 -0.01
N SER A 49 0.91 -13.20 -0.40
CA SER A 49 0.33 -14.06 -1.43
C SER A 49 -0.95 -14.75 -0.95
N PHE A 50 -1.84 -15.04 -1.90
CA PHE A 50 -2.88 -16.05 -1.67
C PHE A 50 -2.19 -17.39 -1.40
N GLY A 51 -2.57 -18.06 -0.31
CA GLY A 51 -1.89 -19.24 0.22
C GLY A 51 -1.03 -18.96 1.45
N ALA A 52 -0.50 -17.73 1.60
CA ALA A 52 0.04 -17.26 2.89
C ALA A 52 -1.07 -16.66 3.77
N LEU A 53 -2.05 -16.00 3.15
CA LEU A 53 -3.30 -15.57 3.79
C LEU A 53 -4.49 -16.33 3.19
N SER A 54 -5.53 -16.53 4.01
CA SER A 54 -6.81 -17.07 3.54
C SER A 54 -7.55 -16.07 2.65
N TYR A 55 -8.54 -16.57 1.92
CA TYR A 55 -9.41 -15.76 1.08
C TYR A 55 -10.17 -14.69 1.88
N GLU A 56 -10.69 -15.09 3.04
CA GLU A 56 -11.46 -14.24 3.95
C GLU A 56 -10.57 -13.15 4.54
N ALA A 57 -9.33 -13.49 4.90
CA ALA A 57 -8.37 -12.53 5.41
C ALA A 57 -8.05 -11.46 4.37
N LYS A 58 -7.76 -11.84 3.12
CA LYS A 58 -7.52 -10.87 2.05
C LYS A 58 -8.75 -9.99 1.76
N THR A 59 -9.93 -10.60 1.73
CA THR A 59 -11.20 -9.87 1.53
C THR A 59 -11.48 -8.89 2.66
N ALA A 60 -11.21 -9.27 3.91
CA ALA A 60 -11.35 -8.40 5.07
C ALA A 60 -10.35 -7.23 5.02
N LEU A 61 -9.09 -7.49 4.66
CA LEU A 61 -8.06 -6.46 4.49
C LEU A 61 -8.42 -5.48 3.36
N ALA A 62 -8.95 -5.97 2.24
CA ALA A 62 -9.44 -5.13 1.14
C ALA A 62 -10.53 -4.15 1.60
N ARG A 63 -11.55 -4.65 2.32
CA ARG A 63 -12.61 -3.81 2.89
C ARG A 63 -12.05 -2.82 3.90
N GLY A 64 -11.20 -3.28 4.81
CA GLY A 64 -10.58 -2.45 5.85
C GLY A 64 -9.72 -1.33 5.27
N ALA A 65 -8.92 -1.61 4.24
CA ALA A 65 -8.12 -0.61 3.55
C ALA A 65 -8.99 0.45 2.89
N THR A 66 -10.04 0.04 2.18
CA THR A 66 -11.00 0.96 1.58
C THR A 66 -11.66 1.86 2.63
N MET A 67 -12.09 1.30 3.76
CA MET A 67 -12.67 2.07 4.87
C MET A 67 -11.68 3.06 5.48
N ALA A 68 -10.40 2.69 5.54
CA ALA A 68 -9.31 3.52 6.04
C ALA A 68 -8.77 4.52 4.99
N GLY A 69 -9.34 4.57 3.79
CA GLY A 69 -8.88 5.48 2.73
C GLY A 69 -7.50 5.11 2.16
N THR A 70 -7.13 3.84 2.21
CA THR A 70 -5.84 3.35 1.73
C THR A 70 -5.94 2.16 0.77
N ALA A 71 -4.79 1.66 0.34
CA ALA A 71 -4.64 0.61 -0.66
C ALA A 71 -4.28 -0.75 -0.05
N THR A 72 -4.54 -1.78 -0.85
CA THR A 72 -4.04 -3.15 -0.63
C THR A 72 -3.21 -3.61 -1.81
N CYS A 73 -2.34 -4.59 -1.59
CA CYS A 73 -1.51 -5.17 -2.64
C CYS A 73 -1.77 -6.68 -2.81
N SER A 74 -1.75 -7.15 -4.06
CA SER A 74 -2.06 -8.54 -4.44
C SER A 74 -1.10 -9.58 -3.83
N GLY A 75 0.14 -9.19 -3.52
CA GLY A 75 1.20 -10.14 -3.25
C GLY A 75 1.55 -11.00 -4.47
N GLU A 76 2.37 -12.02 -4.23
CA GLU A 76 2.98 -12.86 -5.28
C GLU A 76 2.01 -13.85 -5.94
N GLY A 77 0.81 -14.02 -5.39
CA GLY A 77 -0.16 -15.04 -5.84
C GLY A 77 -1.07 -14.62 -6.98
N GLY A 78 -0.96 -13.37 -7.47
CA GLY A 78 -1.89 -12.81 -8.44
C GLY A 78 -3.17 -12.26 -7.80
N MET A 79 -4.20 -12.05 -8.63
CA MET A 79 -5.43 -11.36 -8.24
C MET A 79 -6.50 -12.32 -7.74
N ILE A 80 -7.08 -12.01 -6.57
CA ILE A 80 -8.36 -12.56 -6.15
C ILE A 80 -9.47 -11.58 -6.57
N PRO A 81 -10.52 -12.02 -7.30
CA PRO A 81 -11.56 -11.13 -7.79
C PRO A 81 -12.24 -10.31 -6.69
N ASP A 82 -12.52 -10.91 -5.53
CA ASP A 82 -13.16 -10.22 -4.42
C ASP A 82 -12.22 -9.22 -3.72
N GLU A 83 -10.95 -9.57 -3.53
CA GLU A 83 -9.95 -8.61 -3.04
C GLU A 83 -9.93 -7.36 -3.92
N ARG A 84 -9.87 -7.53 -5.26
CA ARG A 84 -9.94 -6.40 -6.19
C ARG A 84 -11.27 -5.65 -6.12
N ARG A 85 -12.39 -6.34 -5.98
CA ARG A 85 -13.74 -5.76 -5.93
C ARG A 85 -13.92 -4.86 -4.69
N TYR A 86 -13.40 -5.28 -3.54
CA TYR A 86 -13.58 -4.54 -2.29
C TYR A 86 -12.51 -3.47 -2.06
N SER A 87 -11.39 -3.50 -2.79
CA SER A 87 -10.37 -2.47 -2.73
C SER A 87 -10.68 -1.28 -3.65
N SER A 88 -10.80 -0.08 -3.07
CA SER A 88 -10.91 1.17 -3.82
C SER A 88 -9.61 1.53 -4.55
N LYS A 89 -8.48 1.19 -3.93
CA LYS A 89 -7.12 1.37 -4.43
C LYS A 89 -6.39 0.04 -4.33
N TRP A 90 -5.93 -0.50 -5.45
CA TRP A 90 -5.35 -1.84 -5.47
C TRP A 90 -4.05 -1.89 -6.28
N LEU A 91 -2.99 -2.43 -5.65
CA LEU A 91 -1.68 -2.62 -6.26
C LEU A 91 -1.51 -4.06 -6.73
N TYR A 92 -0.94 -4.20 -7.93
CA TYR A 92 -0.53 -5.50 -8.46
C TYR A 92 0.96 -5.72 -8.22
N GLN A 93 1.31 -6.75 -7.44
CA GLN A 93 2.69 -7.10 -7.19
C GLN A 93 3.22 -8.04 -8.28
N ASN A 94 4.38 -7.70 -8.84
CA ASN A 94 5.11 -8.50 -9.80
C ASN A 94 6.47 -8.87 -9.19
N ILE A 95 6.76 -10.17 -9.20
CA ILE A 95 8.03 -10.72 -8.73
C ILE A 95 8.82 -11.31 -9.89
N GLN A 96 10.13 -11.50 -9.70
CA GLN A 96 11.02 -12.00 -10.76
C GLN A 96 10.57 -13.33 -11.38
N SER A 97 10.07 -14.27 -10.58
CA SER A 97 9.58 -15.58 -11.07
C SER A 97 8.27 -15.49 -11.84
N ARG A 98 7.58 -14.33 -11.79
CA ARG A 98 6.26 -14.09 -12.40
C ARG A 98 5.20 -15.11 -12.02
N TYR A 99 5.32 -15.70 -10.83
CA TYR A 99 4.28 -16.56 -10.28
C TYR A 99 2.94 -15.79 -10.21
N GLY A 100 1.85 -16.41 -10.65
CA GLY A 100 0.53 -15.77 -10.68
C GLY A 100 0.41 -14.54 -11.60
N PHE A 101 1.41 -14.23 -12.44
CA PHE A 101 1.39 -13.06 -13.30
C PHE A 101 0.34 -13.18 -14.41
N ASN A 102 -0.60 -12.24 -14.45
CA ASN A 102 -1.58 -12.14 -15.53
C ASN A 102 -1.65 -10.67 -16.03
N PRO A 103 -1.29 -10.40 -17.31
CA PRO A 103 -1.37 -9.06 -17.89
C PRO A 103 -2.76 -8.44 -17.84
N ASN A 104 -3.82 -9.26 -17.87
CA ASN A 104 -5.19 -8.76 -17.79
C ASN A 104 -5.52 -8.26 -16.38
N HIS A 105 -4.99 -8.91 -15.35
CA HIS A 105 -5.13 -8.46 -13.96
C HIS A 105 -4.30 -7.20 -13.70
N LEU A 106 -3.09 -7.12 -14.29
CA LEU A 106 -2.24 -5.94 -14.20
C LEU A 106 -2.94 -4.68 -14.72
N ARG A 107 -3.72 -4.79 -15.81
CA ARG A 107 -4.49 -3.66 -16.37
C ARG A 107 -5.61 -3.15 -15.46
N LEU A 108 -6.04 -3.95 -14.49
CA LEU A 108 -7.09 -3.58 -13.53
C LEU A 108 -6.52 -2.85 -12.28
N ALA A 109 -5.20 -2.80 -12.15
CA ALA A 109 -4.52 -2.22 -11.00
C ALA A 109 -4.41 -0.69 -11.09
N ASP A 110 -4.40 -0.06 -9.93
CA ASP A 110 -4.19 1.39 -9.80
C ASP A 110 -2.70 1.74 -9.78
N ALA A 111 -1.87 0.80 -9.32
CA ALA A 111 -0.41 0.88 -9.40
C ALA A 111 0.22 -0.52 -9.44
N CYS A 112 1.49 -0.57 -9.82
CA CYS A 112 2.26 -1.80 -9.95
C CYS A 112 3.43 -1.77 -8.97
N GLU A 113 3.63 -2.84 -8.22
CA GLU A 113 4.75 -3.02 -7.30
C GLU A 113 5.71 -4.06 -7.88
N PHE A 114 6.94 -3.65 -8.19
CA PHE A 114 7.97 -4.57 -8.67
C PHE A 114 8.86 -4.97 -7.50
N LEU A 115 8.64 -6.18 -6.98
CA LEU A 115 9.43 -6.71 -5.89
C LEU A 115 10.72 -7.33 -6.43
N LEU A 116 11.84 -6.69 -6.12
CA LEU A 116 13.17 -7.17 -6.49
C LEU A 116 13.77 -8.09 -5.42
N VAL A 117 13.57 -7.76 -4.14
CA VAL A 117 14.09 -8.52 -2.99
C VAL A 117 13.06 -8.52 -1.88
N LYS A 118 12.92 -9.65 -1.18
CA LYS A 118 12.10 -9.78 0.04
C LYS A 118 13.00 -10.02 1.24
N ALA A 119 12.89 -9.22 2.29
CA ALA A 119 13.75 -9.34 3.47
C ALA A 119 13.69 -10.73 4.14
N ALA A 120 12.53 -11.41 4.10
CA ALA A 120 12.38 -12.76 4.65
C ALA A 120 13.09 -13.86 3.82
N ARG A 121 13.49 -13.56 2.59
CA ARG A 121 14.17 -14.47 1.65
C ARG A 121 15.23 -13.71 0.86
N SER A 122 16.15 -13.07 1.59
CA SER A 122 17.33 -12.46 1.00
C SER A 122 18.43 -13.52 0.87
N GLY A 123 18.54 -14.09 -0.32
CA GLY A 123 19.65 -14.93 -0.79
C GLY A 123 20.19 -14.37 -2.10
#